data_AF-A0A127QQE5-F1
#
_entry.id   AF-A0A127QQE5-F1
#
_cell.length_a   1.000
_cell.length_b   1.000
_cell.length_c   1.000
_cell.angle_alpha   90.00
_cell.angle_beta   90.00
_cell.angle_gamma   90.00
#
_symmetry.space_group_name_H-M   'P 1'
#
loop_
_entity.id
_entity.type
_entity.pdbx_description
1 polymer ?
#
loop_
_entity_poly.entity_id
_entity_poly.type
_entity_poly.pdbx_seq_one_letter_code
_entity_poly.pdbx_strand_id
1 'polypeptide(L)'
;MKTIILAAWLLVVSCGSSAEEISKEAWCSSTSQIYETAVYARDMGKSQKTALDMVSKFTAIPVDVQKGIVRQVYFSKEFQNVGSQGLRWAILNICLHESKKNKPLK
;
A
#
# COMPACT_ATOMS: atom_id res chain seq x y z
N MET A 1 61.90 12.83 19.12
CA MET A 1 61.66 13.08 17.67
C MET A 1 60.67 12.02 17.18
N LYS A 2 59.79 12.37 16.20
CA LYS A 2 59.07 11.50 15.20
C LYS A 2 59.09 9.97 15.44
N THR A 3 58.05 9.13 15.31
CA THR A 3 56.77 9.10 14.56
C THR A 3 56.09 7.73 14.87
N ILE A 4 54.85 7.33 14.56
CA ILE A 4 53.64 7.89 13.87
C ILE A 4 52.41 7.53 14.74
N ILE A 5 51.27 8.23 14.63
CA ILE A 5 49.95 7.74 15.09
C ILE A 5 49.25 7.03 13.91
N LEU A 6 48.99 5.73 14.02
CA LEU A 6 48.21 4.99 13.02
C LEU A 6 46.77 4.80 13.51
N ALA A 7 45.91 5.74 13.13
CA ALA A 7 44.47 5.63 13.33
C ALA A 7 43.88 4.62 12.34
N ALA A 8 43.55 3.42 12.82
CA ALA A 8 42.77 2.44 12.05
C ALA A 8 41.31 2.88 11.99
N TRP A 9 40.97 3.66 10.97
CA TRP A 9 39.61 4.13 10.73
C TRP A 9 38.66 2.98 10.36
N LEU A 10 37.55 2.91 11.10
CA LEU A 10 36.18 2.77 10.59
C LEU A 10 36.03 2.13 9.18
N LEU A 11 35.84 0.81 9.16
CA LEU A 11 35.00 0.17 8.15
C LEU A 11 33.76 -0.42 8.84
N VAL A 12 32.90 0.49 9.31
CA VAL A 12 31.48 0.16 9.43
C VAL A 12 30.99 0.00 7.99
N VAL A 13 30.99 -1.24 7.50
CA VAL A 13 30.26 -1.59 6.29
C VAL A 13 28.79 -1.42 6.63
N SER A 14 28.26 -0.24 6.29
CA SER A 14 26.87 0.13 6.54
C SER A 14 25.96 -0.98 6.06
N CYS A 15 25.13 -1.49 6.98
CA CYS A 15 24.02 -2.34 6.62
C CYS A 15 23.06 -1.51 5.76
N GLY A 16 23.25 -1.59 4.44
CA GLY A 16 22.38 -1.01 3.44
C GLY A 16 21.08 -1.79 3.39
N SER A 17 20.26 -1.68 4.43
CA SER A 17 18.82 -1.93 4.34
C SER A 17 18.23 -0.85 3.43
N SER A 18 18.47 -0.97 2.14
CA SER A 18 17.76 -0.24 1.11
C SER A 18 16.30 -0.65 1.21
N ALA A 19 15.53 0.13 1.97
CA ALA A 19 14.08 0.12 1.86
C ALA A 19 13.77 0.56 0.44
N GLU A 20 13.58 -0.43 -0.44
CA GLU A 20 13.40 -0.23 -1.87
C GLU A 20 12.14 0.64 -2.06
N GLU A 21 12.35 1.87 -2.55
CA GLU A 21 11.28 2.85 -2.67
C GLU A 21 10.28 2.36 -3.72
N ILE A 22 9.12 1.87 -3.26
CA ILE A 22 8.09 1.33 -4.12
C ILE A 22 7.65 2.38 -5.14
N SER A 23 7.76 2.05 -6.43
CA SER A 23 7.35 2.99 -7.48
C SER A 23 5.88 3.35 -7.35
N LYS A 24 5.51 4.55 -7.79
CA LYS A 24 4.12 5.02 -7.77
C LYS A 24 3.19 4.02 -8.48
N GLU A 25 3.64 3.47 -9.61
CA GLU A 25 2.91 2.50 -10.41
C GLU A 25 2.67 1.20 -9.65
N ALA A 26 3.70 0.68 -8.96
CA ALA A 26 3.58 -0.51 -8.13
C ALA A 26 2.63 -0.26 -6.94
N TRP A 27 2.76 0.88 -6.25
CA TRP A 27 1.87 1.28 -5.17
C TRP A 27 0.41 1.37 -5.62
N CYS A 28 0.13 2.08 -6.72
CA CYS A 28 -1.21 2.24 -7.27
C CYS A 28 -1.80 0.90 -7.74
N SER A 29 -1.01 0.07 -8.40
CA SER A 29 -1.42 -1.27 -8.84
C SER A 29 -1.80 -2.15 -7.64
N SER A 30 -0.91 -2.29 -6.64
CA SER A 30 -1.17 -3.08 -5.44
C SER A 30 -2.36 -2.56 -4.65
N THR A 31 -2.47 -1.24 -4.44
CA THR A 31 -3.62 -0.61 -3.77
C THR A 31 -4.94 -0.92 -4.49
N SER A 32 -4.98 -0.82 -5.82
CA SER A 32 -6.18 -1.13 -6.62
C SER A 32 -6.59 -2.61 -6.52
N GLN A 33 -5.62 -3.52 -6.44
CA GLN A 33 -5.85 -4.96 -6.27
C GLN A 33 -6.27 -5.33 -4.84
N ILE A 34 -5.86 -4.57 -3.81
CA ILE A 34 -6.36 -4.73 -2.43
C ILE A 34 -7.86 -4.38 -2.39
N TYR A 35 -8.28 -3.26 -3.00
CA TYR A 35 -9.69 -2.91 -3.12
C TYR A 35 -10.49 -3.98 -3.89
N GLU A 36 -9.98 -4.45 -5.04
CA GLU A 36 -10.60 -5.54 -5.82
C GLU A 36 -10.79 -6.80 -4.97
N THR A 37 -9.74 -7.23 -4.27
CA THR A 37 -9.72 -8.44 -3.44
C THR A 37 -10.65 -8.32 -2.23
N ALA A 38 -10.69 -7.15 -1.58
CA ALA A 38 -11.58 -6.90 -0.44
C ALA A 38 -13.05 -6.87 -0.85
N VAL A 39 -13.39 -6.24 -1.99
CA VAL A 39 -14.75 -6.24 -2.53
C VAL A 39 -15.17 -7.65 -2.93
N TYR A 40 -14.32 -8.37 -3.67
CA TYR A 40 -14.57 -9.77 -4.00
C TYR A 40 -14.80 -10.64 -2.76
N ALA A 41 -14.01 -10.46 -1.69
CA ALA A 41 -14.20 -11.18 -0.44
C ALA A 41 -15.57 -10.88 0.21
N ARG A 42 -15.98 -9.60 0.26
CA ARG A 42 -17.28 -9.18 0.76
C ARG A 42 -18.43 -9.77 -0.05
N ASP A 43 -18.37 -9.67 -1.38
CA ASP A 43 -19.42 -10.12 -2.30
C ASP A 43 -19.58 -11.66 -2.25
N MET A 44 -18.49 -12.38 -1.93
CA MET A 44 -18.49 -13.81 -1.62
C MET A 44 -18.95 -14.15 -0.19
N GLY A 45 -19.50 -13.19 0.57
CA GLY A 45 -19.99 -13.37 1.93
C GLY A 45 -18.91 -13.66 2.98
N LYS A 46 -17.63 -13.37 2.70
CA LYS A 46 -16.52 -13.66 3.62
C LYS A 46 -16.44 -12.62 4.74
N SER A 47 -15.84 -13.01 5.86
CA SER A 47 -15.58 -12.08 6.98
C SER A 47 -14.46 -11.08 6.68
N GLN A 48 -14.42 -9.95 7.39
CA GLN A 48 -13.32 -8.99 7.33
C GLN A 48 -11.96 -9.61 7.68
N LYS A 49 -11.92 -10.55 8.63
CA LYS A 49 -10.70 -11.28 8.97
C LYS A 49 -10.21 -12.05 7.74
N THR A 50 -11.10 -12.79 7.08
CA THR A 50 -10.78 -13.53 5.84
C THR A 50 -10.35 -12.58 4.71
N ALA A 51 -10.97 -11.40 4.58
CA ALA A 51 -10.54 -10.40 3.61
C ALA A 51 -9.13 -9.85 3.92
N LEU A 52 -8.80 -9.59 5.20
CA LEU A 52 -7.45 -9.23 5.64
C LEU A 52 -6.43 -10.34 5.31
N ASP A 53 -6.77 -11.59 5.63
CA ASP A 53 -5.93 -12.75 5.31
C ASP A 53 -5.66 -12.82 3.78
N MET A 54 -6.68 -12.56 2.94
CA MET A 54 -6.56 -12.54 1.48
C MET A 54 -5.72 -11.38 0.90
N VAL A 55 -5.70 -10.21 1.56
CA VAL A 55 -4.88 -9.06 1.12
C VAL A 55 -3.48 -9.03 1.72
N SER A 56 -3.20 -9.84 2.75
CA SER A 56 -1.88 -9.92 3.40
C SER A 56 -0.72 -10.22 2.44
N LYS A 57 -1.01 -10.88 1.30
CA LYS A 57 -0.07 -11.16 0.21
C LYS A 57 0.54 -9.90 -0.45
N PHE A 58 -0.10 -8.73 -0.32
CA PHE A 58 0.38 -7.47 -0.87
C PHE A 58 1.39 -6.80 0.06
N THR A 59 2.51 -7.49 0.31
CA THR A 59 3.54 -7.13 1.29
C THR A 59 4.18 -5.75 1.07
N ALA A 60 4.16 -5.26 -0.16
CA ALA A 60 4.64 -3.92 -0.53
C ALA A 60 3.72 -2.78 -0.04
N ILE A 61 2.51 -3.07 0.41
CA ILE A 61 1.57 -2.10 0.99
C ILE A 61 1.50 -2.31 2.52
N PRO A 62 1.74 -1.27 3.34
CA PRO A 62 1.67 -1.35 4.80
C PRO A 62 0.35 -1.94 5.33
N VAL A 63 0.46 -2.73 6.41
CA VAL A 63 -0.67 -3.52 6.96
C VAL A 63 -1.80 -2.64 7.52
N ASP A 64 -1.50 -1.42 7.96
CA ASP A 64 -2.46 -0.41 8.38
C ASP A 64 -3.27 0.13 7.19
N VAL A 65 -2.62 0.35 6.03
CA VAL A 65 -3.30 0.72 4.77
C VAL A 65 -4.20 -0.42 4.30
N GLN A 66 -3.72 -1.67 4.32
CA GLN A 66 -4.54 -2.85 4.02
C GLN A 66 -5.79 -2.94 4.93
N LYS A 67 -5.60 -2.73 6.24
CA LYS A 67 -6.70 -2.68 7.23
C LYS A 67 -7.67 -1.52 6.96
N GLY A 68 -7.17 -0.35 6.62
CA GLY A 68 -7.98 0.82 6.23
C GLY A 68 -8.88 0.51 5.04
N ILE A 69 -8.33 -0.13 4.00
CA ILE A 69 -9.08 -0.50 2.79
C ILE A 69 -10.17 -1.55 3.09
N VAL A 70 -9.83 -2.64 3.79
CA VAL A 70 -10.84 -3.66 4.16
C VAL A 70 -11.94 -3.06 5.03
N ARG A 71 -11.60 -2.16 5.97
CA ARG A 71 -12.60 -1.44 6.79
C ARG A 71 -13.54 -0.60 5.93
N GLN A 72 -13.02 0.17 4.98
CA GLN A 72 -13.84 0.97 4.07
C GLN A 72 -14.79 0.11 3.25
N VAL A 73 -14.29 -0.95 2.61
CA VAL A 73 -15.08 -1.84 1.74
C VAL A 73 -16.27 -2.50 2.45
N TYR A 74 -16.13 -2.82 3.74
CA TYR A 74 -17.18 -3.49 4.52
C TYR A 74 -18.14 -2.54 5.25
N PHE A 75 -17.70 -1.32 5.61
CA PHE A 75 -18.49 -0.43 6.47
C PHE A 75 -18.92 0.89 5.81
N SER A 76 -18.20 1.39 4.79
CA SER A 76 -18.57 2.62 4.10
C SER A 76 -19.66 2.37 3.07
N LYS A 77 -20.76 3.14 3.15
CA LYS A 77 -21.92 3.04 2.23
C LYS A 77 -21.53 3.16 0.76
N GLU A 78 -20.51 3.98 0.48
CA GLU A 78 -19.97 4.24 -0.86
C GLU A 78 -19.51 2.96 -1.57
N PHE A 79 -19.04 1.95 -0.83
CA PHE A 79 -18.54 0.71 -1.41
C PHE A 79 -19.62 -0.37 -1.52
N GLN A 80 -20.71 -0.30 -0.75
CA GLN A 80 -21.69 -1.39 -0.57
C GLN A 80 -22.27 -1.94 -1.89
N ASN A 81 -22.43 -1.09 -2.90
CA ASN A 81 -23.02 -1.45 -4.20
C ASN A 81 -22.02 -1.37 -5.37
N VAL A 82 -20.71 -1.30 -5.08
CA VAL A 82 -19.67 -1.19 -6.12
C VAL A 82 -19.03 -2.55 -6.37
N GLY A 83 -19.01 -2.95 -7.65
CA GLY A 83 -18.36 -4.18 -8.12
C GLY A 83 -16.84 -4.07 -8.23
N SER A 84 -16.15 -5.17 -7.96
CA SER A 84 -14.69 -5.25 -7.79
C SER A 84 -13.87 -4.70 -8.96
N GLN A 85 -14.17 -5.14 -10.19
CA GLN A 85 -13.37 -4.79 -11.38
C GLN A 85 -13.51 -3.30 -11.77
N GLY A 86 -14.72 -2.75 -11.68
CA GLY A 86 -14.95 -1.32 -11.94
C GLY A 86 -14.27 -0.44 -10.90
N LEU A 87 -14.33 -0.82 -9.62
CA LEU A 87 -13.61 -0.13 -8.55
C LEU A 87 -12.09 -0.15 -8.76
N ARG A 88 -11.52 -1.29 -9.16
CA ARG A 88 -10.09 -1.41 -9.42
C ARG A 88 -9.61 -0.40 -10.45
N TRP A 89 -10.29 -0.31 -11.60
CA TRP A 89 -9.93 0.64 -12.64
C TRP A 89 -10.09 2.09 -12.18
N ALA A 90 -11.14 2.41 -11.42
CA ALA A 90 -11.33 3.75 -10.84
C ALA A 90 -10.19 4.12 -9.88
N ILE A 91 -9.87 3.27 -8.89
CA ILE A 91 -8.78 3.50 -7.93
C ILE A 91 -7.42 3.60 -8.62
N LEU A 92 -7.14 2.72 -9.59
CA LEU A 92 -5.89 2.75 -10.35
C LEU A 92 -5.75 4.06 -11.15
N ASN A 93 -6.81 4.48 -11.84
CA ASN A 93 -6.82 5.70 -12.64
C ASN A 93 -6.64 6.96 -11.76
N ILE A 94 -7.38 7.05 -10.65
CA ILE A 94 -7.25 8.14 -9.66
C ILE A 94 -5.81 8.20 -9.13
N CYS A 95 -5.28 7.08 -8.64
CA CYS A 95 -3.93 7.03 -8.05
C CYS A 95 -2.83 7.41 -9.05
N LEU A 96 -2.92 6.94 -10.30
CA LEU A 96 -1.93 7.24 -11.33
C LEU A 96 -2.04 8.68 -11.88
N HIS A 97 -3.26 9.17 -12.12
CA HIS A 97 -3.48 10.37 -12.95
C HIS A 97 -4.06 11.59 -12.20
N GLU A 98 -4.79 11.43 -11.10
CA GLU A 98 -5.30 12.56 -10.30
C GLU A 98 -4.23 13.12 -9.35
N SER A 99 -3.22 13.80 -9.90
CA SER A 99 -2.15 14.37 -9.08
C SER A 99 -2.52 15.66 -8.34
N LYS A 100 -3.32 16.57 -8.92
CA LYS A 100 -3.67 17.89 -8.34
C LYS A 100 -4.96 18.53 -8.89
N LYS A 101 -6.17 18.19 -8.41
CA LYS A 101 -7.37 19.05 -8.65
C LYS A 101 -8.40 19.22 -7.53
N ASN A 102 -8.35 18.44 -6.45
CA ASN A 102 -9.26 18.66 -5.32
C ASN A 102 -8.67 19.68 -4.33
N LYS A 103 -9.18 20.92 -4.39
CA LYS A 103 -9.17 21.84 -3.24
C LYS A 103 -9.86 21.13 -2.06
N PRO A 104 -9.50 21.43 -0.80
CA PRO A 104 -10.26 20.90 0.33
C PRO A 104 -11.73 21.27 0.19
N LEU A 105 -12.61 20.29 0.36
CA LEU A 105 -14.04 20.52 0.52
C LEU A 105 -14.21 21.44 1.73
N LYS A 106 -14.91 22.56 1.53
CA LYS A 106 -15.29 23.52 2.57
C LYS A 106 -16.61 23.10 3.20
#